data_AF-A0A7K7DZB8-F1
#
_entry.id   AF-A0A7K7DZB8-F1
#
_cell.length_a   1.000
_cell.length_b   1.000
_cell.length_c   1.000
_cell.angle_alpha   90.00
_cell.angle_beta   90.00
_cell.angle_gamma   90.00
#
_symmetry.space_group_name_H-M   'P 1'
#
loop_
_entity.id
_entity.type
_entity.pdbx_description
1 polymer ?
#
loop_
_entity_poly.entity_id
_entity_poly.type
_entity_poly.pdbx_seq_one_letter_code
_entity_poly.pdbx_strand_id
1 'polypeptide(L)'
;PAQIIQPSTLGVKRHRRAQKLAKRLTEEQIRPGTPEPVKGREHVYVQTELYLEEISDRIIEIDGECQTDEFLDRPPTPLFIPAKTGKDVATQIEEGELFDFDIEVKPILEVLVGKTVEQALLEVMEEEELAQLLSHQRAFAELRNAEFAELQRLEEQDRRIREEKERRRLEHLEKLRKQKETAEKIAARAFAQRYLADLIPSVFNNLHDSGFFYDPVERDIETVFLPWLMSEVEETLQKKILGRTMLDSLIRVVVEKRLDEFRHSPPSDQKEAPAEEPGATDGAPEVSGEADAADEPVAEEEETDQPVAEEQPTDFTSSQLEEQGQEATADLETE
;
A
#
# COMPACT_ATOMS: atom_id res chain seq x y z
N PRO A 1 -78.89 51.41 -26.11
CA PRO A 1 -78.27 50.06 -26.14
C PRO A 1 -77.58 49.78 -24.79
N ALA A 2 -77.15 48.53 -24.56
CA ALA A 2 -76.55 48.01 -23.33
C ALA A 2 -77.48 47.90 -22.10
N GLN A 3 -77.54 46.69 -21.54
CA GLN A 3 -78.04 46.37 -20.19
C GLN A 3 -76.83 45.90 -19.36
N ILE A 4 -76.75 46.25 -18.08
CA ILE A 4 -75.82 45.64 -17.11
C ILE A 4 -76.60 45.35 -15.81
N ILE A 5 -76.20 44.30 -15.11
CA ILE A 5 -77.05 43.49 -14.20
C ILE A 5 -76.94 43.94 -12.74
N GLN A 6 -78.07 43.93 -12.00
CA GLN A 6 -78.10 44.11 -10.54
C GLN A 6 -77.94 42.76 -9.79
N PRO A 7 -77.22 42.71 -8.66
CA PRO A 7 -77.12 41.51 -7.82
C PRO A 7 -78.47 41.14 -7.17
N SER A 8 -78.75 39.85 -7.03
CA SER A 8 -80.12 39.36 -6.78
C SER A 8 -80.57 39.41 -5.32
N THR A 9 -81.69 40.09 -5.05
CA THR A 9 -82.24 40.30 -3.68
C THR A 9 -82.86 39.04 -3.03
N LEU A 10 -82.67 37.85 -3.60
CA LEU A 10 -83.39 36.62 -3.24
C LEU A 10 -82.80 35.90 -2.01
N GLY A 11 -81.47 35.90 -1.84
CA GLY A 11 -80.80 35.23 -0.71
C GLY A 11 -81.20 35.82 0.65
N VAL A 12 -81.11 37.15 0.77
CA VAL A 12 -81.48 37.90 2.00
C VAL A 12 -82.96 37.70 2.35
N LYS A 13 -83.85 37.63 1.35
CA LYS A 13 -85.28 37.36 1.53
C LYS A 13 -85.56 35.94 2.03
N ARG A 14 -84.79 34.93 1.59
CA ARG A 14 -84.88 33.56 2.14
C ARG A 14 -84.42 33.51 3.60
N HIS A 15 -83.27 34.09 3.93
CA HIS A 15 -82.75 34.08 5.30
C HIS A 15 -83.69 34.76 6.30
N ARG A 16 -84.22 35.96 5.97
CA ARG A 16 -85.24 36.64 6.79
C ARG A 16 -86.56 35.86 6.93
N ARG A 17 -86.95 35.04 5.95
CA ARG A 17 -88.13 34.15 6.07
C ARG A 17 -87.86 32.97 7.01
N ALA A 18 -86.71 32.31 6.91
CA ALA A 18 -86.33 31.24 7.82
C ALA A 18 -86.29 31.73 9.28
N GLN A 19 -85.67 32.88 9.52
CA GLN A 19 -85.58 33.48 10.87
C GLN A 19 -86.95 33.86 11.46
N LYS A 20 -87.90 34.33 10.62
CA LYS A 20 -89.29 34.60 11.05
C LYS A 20 -90.11 33.33 11.32
N LEU A 21 -89.86 32.24 10.60
CA LEU A 21 -90.51 30.95 10.87
C LEU A 21 -89.96 30.33 12.15
N ALA A 22 -88.64 30.35 12.36
CA ALA A 22 -88.02 29.90 13.60
C ALA A 22 -88.56 30.68 14.82
N LYS A 23 -88.66 32.01 14.72
CA LYS A 23 -89.25 32.82 15.79
C LYS A 23 -90.71 32.45 16.10
N ARG A 24 -91.55 32.21 15.09
CA ARG A 24 -92.94 31.78 15.33
C ARG A 24 -93.04 30.44 16.03
N LEU A 25 -92.24 29.45 15.63
CA LEU A 25 -92.19 28.15 16.30
C LEU A 25 -91.78 28.29 17.78
N THR A 26 -90.83 29.16 18.11
CA THR A 26 -90.50 29.46 19.52
C THR A 26 -91.60 30.27 20.24
N GLU A 27 -92.23 31.23 19.57
CA GLU A 27 -93.32 32.06 20.15
C GLU A 27 -94.61 31.25 20.38
N GLU A 28 -94.83 30.17 19.63
CA GLU A 28 -95.92 29.21 19.82
C GLU A 28 -95.60 28.20 20.94
N GLN A 29 -94.33 27.79 21.11
CA GLN A 29 -93.88 26.93 22.21
C GLN A 29 -93.76 27.63 23.57
N ILE A 30 -93.63 28.96 23.60
CA ILE A 30 -93.42 29.76 24.83
C ILE A 30 -94.75 30.29 25.43
N ARG A 31 -95.89 30.02 24.80
CA ARG A 31 -97.20 30.31 25.40
C ARG A 31 -97.60 29.20 26.38
N PRO A 32 -97.71 29.46 27.70
CA PRO A 32 -98.40 28.52 28.58
C PRO A 32 -99.88 28.51 28.20
N GLY A 33 -100.32 27.47 27.51
CA GLY A 33 -101.75 27.24 27.29
C GLY A 33 -102.46 26.98 28.62
N THR A 34 -103.71 27.43 28.74
CA THR A 34 -104.57 27.05 29.87
C THR A 34 -104.60 25.52 29.97
N PRO A 35 -104.29 24.90 31.12
CA PRO A 35 -104.22 23.45 31.25
C PRO A 35 -105.56 22.79 30.93
N GLU A 36 -105.53 21.53 30.51
CA GLU A 36 -106.74 20.79 30.12
C GLU A 36 -107.73 20.62 31.30
N PRO A 37 -109.05 20.67 31.05
CA PRO A 37 -110.05 20.47 32.09
C PRO A 37 -109.98 19.08 32.72
N VAL A 38 -110.10 19.02 34.04
CA VAL A 38 -110.11 17.77 34.80
C VAL A 38 -111.30 16.91 34.38
N LYS A 39 -111.03 15.63 34.06
CA LYS A 39 -112.03 14.68 33.54
C LYS A 39 -113.34 14.71 34.34
N GLY A 40 -114.45 14.98 33.65
CA GLY A 40 -115.78 15.11 34.25
C GLY A 40 -116.20 16.55 34.60
N ARG A 41 -115.44 17.57 34.20
CA ARG A 41 -115.83 18.98 34.22
C ARG A 41 -115.46 19.66 32.91
N GLU A 42 -116.19 20.72 32.56
CA GLU A 42 -115.90 21.59 31.43
C GLU A 42 -115.49 22.98 31.93
N HIS A 43 -114.73 23.72 31.12
CA HIS A 43 -114.34 25.10 31.44
C HIS A 43 -115.43 26.09 30.99
N VAL A 44 -115.95 26.86 31.94
CA VAL A 44 -116.87 27.97 31.67
C VAL A 44 -116.07 29.26 31.58
N TYR A 45 -116.27 30.02 30.50
CA TYR A 45 -115.69 31.35 30.36
C TYR A 45 -116.45 32.35 31.24
N VAL A 46 -115.74 32.97 32.19
CA VAL A 46 -116.24 34.10 32.97
C VAL A 46 -115.94 35.39 32.20
N GLN A 47 -116.87 36.35 32.23
CA GLN A 47 -116.74 37.61 31.51
C GLN A 47 -115.74 38.53 32.24
N THR A 48 -114.45 38.39 31.91
CA THR A 48 -113.33 39.17 32.49
C THR A 48 -112.98 40.43 31.71
N GLU A 49 -113.82 40.84 30.76
CA GLU A 49 -113.70 42.10 30.03
C GLU A 49 -114.22 43.27 30.89
N LEU A 50 -113.62 44.46 30.73
CA LEU A 50 -113.88 45.61 31.59
C LEU A 50 -115.21 46.31 31.22
N TYR A 51 -116.32 45.74 31.67
CA TYR A 51 -117.65 46.33 31.48
C TYR A 51 -117.87 47.51 32.45
N LEU A 52 -118.21 48.68 31.91
CA LEU A 52 -118.50 49.91 32.66
C LEU A 52 -119.89 50.41 32.26
N GLU A 53 -120.80 50.53 33.23
CA GLU A 53 -122.07 51.24 33.06
C GLU A 53 -121.88 52.71 33.44
N GLU A 54 -122.28 53.62 32.54
CA GLU A 54 -122.17 55.07 32.74
C GLU A 54 -123.44 55.61 33.42
N ILE A 55 -123.46 55.61 34.77
CA ILE A 55 -124.58 56.10 35.57
C ILE A 55 -124.80 57.59 35.28
N SER A 56 -125.81 57.88 34.46
CA SER A 56 -125.99 59.19 33.81
C SER A 56 -126.76 60.23 34.65
N ASP A 57 -126.94 59.97 35.95
CA ASP A 57 -127.83 60.78 36.81
C ASP A 57 -127.04 61.86 37.57
N ARG A 58 -127.52 63.11 37.53
CA ARG A 58 -126.80 64.26 38.11
C ARG A 58 -127.18 64.46 39.57
N ILE A 59 -126.21 64.32 40.46
CA ILE A 59 -126.35 64.66 41.88
C ILE A 59 -126.66 66.15 42.00
N ILE A 60 -127.63 66.49 42.87
CA ILE A 60 -128.06 67.87 43.13
C ILE A 60 -127.11 68.49 44.16
N GLU A 61 -126.40 69.55 43.77
CA GLU A 61 -125.56 70.35 44.65
C GLU A 61 -126.43 71.31 45.48
N ILE A 62 -126.08 71.48 46.76
CA ILE A 62 -126.76 72.36 47.71
C ILE A 62 -125.69 73.14 48.48
N ASP A 63 -125.66 74.46 48.32
CA ASP A 63 -124.76 75.33 49.07
C ASP A 63 -125.16 75.40 50.55
N GLY A 64 -124.16 75.30 51.43
CA GLY A 64 -124.32 75.41 52.88
C GLY A 64 -123.28 76.36 53.47
N GLU A 65 -123.71 77.56 53.86
CA GLU A 65 -122.86 78.55 54.52
C GLU A 65 -122.61 78.15 55.98
N CYS A 66 -121.34 77.98 56.36
CA CYS A 66 -120.94 77.59 57.71
C CYS A 66 -120.25 78.76 58.44
N GLN A 67 -120.74 79.10 59.63
CA GLN A 67 -120.13 80.08 60.52
C GLN A 67 -118.78 79.59 61.04
N THR A 68 -117.70 80.31 60.71
CA THR A 68 -116.33 80.01 61.15
C THR A 68 -116.05 80.54 62.55
N ASP A 69 -115.56 79.68 63.44
CA ASP A 69 -114.95 80.03 64.72
C ASP A 69 -113.42 79.87 64.63
N GLU A 70 -112.64 80.57 65.46
CA GLU A 70 -111.17 80.61 65.29
C GLU A 70 -110.49 79.32 65.78
N PHE A 71 -110.07 78.49 64.82
CA PHE A 71 -109.51 77.15 65.08
C PHE A 71 -108.05 77.22 65.56
N LEU A 72 -107.82 77.00 66.85
CA LEU A 72 -106.47 76.91 67.42
C LEU A 72 -105.81 75.55 67.09
N ASP A 73 -104.56 75.60 66.60
CA ASP A 73 -103.82 74.41 66.19
C ASP A 73 -103.60 73.41 67.33
N ARG A 74 -104.21 72.23 67.18
CA ARG A 74 -103.95 71.06 68.03
C ARG A 74 -102.57 70.49 67.69
N PRO A 75 -101.67 70.24 68.66
CA PRO A 75 -100.35 69.68 68.39
C PRO A 75 -100.46 68.33 67.66
N PRO A 76 -99.53 68.03 66.73
CA PRO A 76 -99.60 66.84 65.90
C PRO A 76 -99.57 65.57 66.75
N THR A 77 -100.54 64.68 66.51
CA THR A 77 -100.62 63.39 67.22
C THR A 77 -99.34 62.58 66.93
N PRO A 78 -98.64 62.04 67.94
CA PRO A 78 -97.39 61.32 67.72
C PRO A 78 -97.58 60.10 66.82
N LEU A 79 -96.60 59.87 65.93
CA LEU A 79 -96.62 58.75 64.98
C LEU A 79 -96.59 57.41 65.72
N PHE A 80 -97.59 56.56 65.47
CA PHE A 80 -97.64 55.21 66.01
C PHE A 80 -96.63 54.31 65.28
N ILE A 81 -95.51 54.01 65.95
CA ILE A 81 -94.56 52.99 65.52
C ILE A 81 -94.99 51.66 66.17
N PRO A 82 -95.47 50.66 65.41
CA PRO A 82 -95.78 49.35 65.98
C PRO A 82 -94.49 48.68 66.48
N ALA A 83 -94.55 48.06 67.65
CA ALA A 83 -93.45 47.23 68.15
C ALA A 83 -93.21 46.04 67.21
N LYS A 84 -91.95 45.66 66.99
CA LYS A 84 -91.58 44.45 66.23
C LYS A 84 -92.17 43.19 66.90
N THR A 85 -93.24 42.64 66.35
CA THR A 85 -93.81 41.35 66.79
C THR A 85 -93.11 40.18 66.08
N GLY A 86 -91.95 39.80 66.59
CA GLY A 86 -91.17 38.66 66.10
C GLY A 86 -90.05 38.29 67.07
N LYS A 87 -89.47 37.10 66.90
CA LYS A 87 -88.21 36.73 67.55
C LYS A 87 -87.13 36.73 66.48
N ASP A 88 -86.26 37.73 66.49
CA ASP A 88 -85.08 37.77 65.64
C ASP A 88 -84.12 36.65 66.11
N VAL A 89 -83.79 35.72 65.22
CA VAL A 89 -82.88 34.58 65.49
C VAL A 89 -81.79 34.57 64.41
N ALA A 90 -80.54 34.58 64.84
CA ALA A 90 -79.39 34.38 63.95
C ALA A 90 -78.91 32.93 64.06
N THR A 91 -78.61 32.32 62.91
CA THR A 91 -77.92 31.03 62.80
C THR A 91 -76.59 31.26 62.10
N GLN A 92 -75.51 31.15 62.85
CA GLN A 92 -74.14 31.16 62.33
C GLN A 92 -73.62 29.73 62.36
N ILE A 93 -72.76 29.37 61.40
CA ILE A 93 -72.00 28.12 61.40
C ILE A 93 -70.58 28.46 61.86
N GLU A 94 -70.06 27.74 62.84
CA GLU A 94 -68.74 28.00 63.42
C GLU A 94 -67.61 27.26 62.67
N GLU A 95 -66.36 27.71 62.85
CA GLU A 95 -65.20 27.10 62.20
C GLU A 95 -65.03 25.63 62.63
N GLY A 96 -65.13 24.71 61.65
CA GLY A 96 -65.03 23.26 61.85
C GLY A 96 -66.36 22.52 61.96
N GLU A 97 -67.51 23.20 62.09
CA GLU A 97 -68.84 22.55 62.25
C GLU A 97 -69.28 21.73 61.01
N LEU A 98 -68.77 22.09 59.83
CA LEU A 98 -69.01 21.41 58.54
C LEU A 98 -67.87 20.47 58.09
N PHE A 99 -66.83 20.27 58.91
CA PHE A 99 -65.63 19.54 58.49
C PHE A 99 -65.83 18.01 58.54
N ASP A 100 -65.83 17.37 57.36
CA ASP A 100 -65.77 15.91 57.23
C ASP A 100 -64.33 15.48 56.87
N PHE A 101 -63.64 14.90 57.84
CA PHE A 101 -62.27 14.39 57.68
C PHE A 101 -62.18 13.34 56.56
N ASP A 102 -63.16 12.43 56.48
CA ASP A 102 -63.12 11.33 55.53
C ASP A 102 -63.29 11.83 54.09
N ILE A 103 -63.88 13.00 53.87
CA ILE A 103 -63.92 13.68 52.56
C ILE A 103 -62.61 14.44 52.32
N GLU A 104 -62.22 15.34 53.24
CA GLU A 104 -61.14 16.30 52.99
C GLU A 104 -59.74 15.66 52.96
N VAL A 105 -59.55 14.50 53.62
CA VAL A 105 -58.27 13.77 53.60
C VAL A 105 -58.00 13.06 52.27
N LYS A 106 -59.03 12.78 51.46
CA LYS A 106 -58.90 12.02 50.20
C LYS A 106 -57.91 12.65 49.20
N PRO A 107 -58.02 13.93 48.80
CA PRO A 107 -57.06 14.54 47.87
C PRO A 107 -55.62 14.60 48.44
N ILE A 108 -55.47 14.71 49.76
CA ILE A 108 -54.15 14.71 50.42
C ILE A 108 -53.50 13.32 50.30
N LEU A 109 -54.26 12.25 50.57
CA LEU A 109 -53.80 10.87 50.42
C LEU A 109 -53.56 10.49 48.96
N GLU A 110 -54.41 10.93 48.03
CA GLU A 110 -54.24 10.69 46.59
C GLU A 110 -52.93 11.30 46.07
N VAL A 111 -52.63 12.55 46.43
CA VAL A 111 -51.37 13.22 46.06
C VAL A 111 -50.16 12.59 46.75
N LEU A 112 -50.28 12.16 48.02
CA LEU A 112 -49.18 11.48 48.72
C LEU A 112 -48.87 10.11 48.10
N VAL A 113 -49.88 9.23 47.98
CA VAL A 113 -49.71 7.89 47.43
C VAL A 113 -49.26 7.97 45.98
N GLY A 114 -49.90 8.80 45.16
CA GLY A 114 -49.53 9.03 43.76
C GLY A 114 -48.06 9.40 43.62
N LYS A 115 -47.58 10.41 44.36
CA LYS A 115 -46.17 10.83 44.33
C LYS A 115 -45.21 9.75 44.83
N THR A 116 -45.55 9.03 45.91
CA THR A 116 -44.66 7.96 46.41
C THR A 116 -44.53 6.81 45.42
N VAL A 117 -45.59 6.46 44.68
CA VAL A 117 -45.56 5.42 43.65
C VAL A 117 -44.87 5.90 42.38
N GLU A 118 -45.12 7.15 41.96
CA GLU A 118 -44.44 7.78 40.81
C GLU A 118 -42.93 7.90 41.04
N GLN A 119 -42.52 8.39 42.21
CA GLN A 119 -41.10 8.50 42.58
C GLN A 119 -40.44 7.12 42.66
N ALA A 120 -41.04 6.14 43.34
CA ALA A 120 -40.47 4.80 43.45
C ALA A 120 -40.37 4.07 42.10
N LEU A 121 -41.29 4.32 41.16
CA LEU A 121 -41.21 3.78 39.81
C LEU A 121 -40.05 4.39 39.02
N LEU A 122 -39.86 5.72 39.11
CA LEU A 122 -38.74 6.41 38.46
C LEU A 122 -37.39 5.95 39.03
N GLU A 123 -37.26 5.86 40.35
CA GLU A 123 -36.04 5.40 41.03
C GLU A 123 -35.66 3.97 40.59
N VAL A 124 -36.61 3.04 40.53
CA VAL A 124 -36.37 1.67 40.06
C VAL A 124 -36.00 1.62 38.56
N MET A 125 -36.63 2.44 37.72
CA MET A 125 -36.26 2.53 36.30
C MET A 125 -34.85 3.07 36.10
N GLU A 126 -34.45 4.11 36.84
CA GLU A 126 -33.08 4.64 36.81
C GLU A 126 -32.04 3.60 37.30
N GLU A 127 -32.34 2.84 38.36
CA GLU A 127 -31.47 1.75 38.81
C GLU A 127 -31.32 0.62 37.77
N GLU A 128 -32.41 0.21 37.10
CA GLU A 128 -32.36 -0.81 36.04
C GLU A 128 -31.59 -0.32 34.80
N GLU A 129 -31.79 0.92 34.36
CA GLU A 129 -31.04 1.51 33.24
C GLU A 129 -29.54 1.62 33.56
N LEU A 130 -29.17 2.07 34.78
CA LEU A 130 -27.78 2.14 35.22
C LEU A 130 -27.14 0.75 35.32
N ALA A 131 -27.86 -0.26 35.82
CA ALA A 131 -27.38 -1.64 35.86
C ALA A 131 -27.13 -2.20 34.46
N GLN A 132 -28.04 -1.96 33.50
CA GLN A 132 -27.88 -2.33 32.10
C GLN A 132 -26.65 -1.65 31.48
N LEU A 133 -26.53 -0.33 31.60
CA LEU A 133 -25.38 0.43 31.09
C LEU A 133 -24.04 -0.05 31.68
N LEU A 134 -23.98 -0.35 32.98
CA LEU A 134 -22.77 -0.87 33.62
C LEU A 134 -22.42 -2.29 33.16
N SER A 135 -23.41 -3.17 32.94
CA SER A 135 -23.16 -4.51 32.40
C SER A 135 -22.64 -4.46 30.95
N HIS A 136 -23.22 -3.58 30.13
CA HIS A 136 -22.79 -3.32 28.75
C HIS A 136 -21.34 -2.78 28.73
N GLN A 137 -21.02 -1.79 29.56
CA GLN A 137 -19.65 -1.25 29.67
C GLN A 137 -18.62 -2.32 30.08
N ARG A 138 -18.96 -3.24 30.99
CA ARG A 138 -18.08 -4.36 31.37
C ARG A 138 -17.85 -5.32 30.21
N ALA A 139 -18.90 -5.77 29.53
CA ALA A 139 -18.79 -6.67 28.38
C ALA A 139 -17.92 -6.07 27.25
N PHE A 140 -18.08 -4.78 26.96
CA PHE A 140 -17.24 -4.07 25.97
C PHE A 140 -15.79 -3.90 26.44
N ALA A 141 -15.54 -3.69 27.73
CA ALA A 141 -14.19 -3.64 28.28
C ALA A 141 -13.50 -5.01 28.24
N GLU A 142 -14.23 -6.09 28.55
CA GLU A 142 -13.75 -7.47 28.48
C GLU A 142 -13.39 -7.88 27.04
N LEU A 143 -14.29 -7.61 26.08
CA LEU A 143 -14.04 -7.83 24.65
C LEU A 143 -12.78 -7.08 24.19
N ARG A 144 -12.72 -5.77 24.43
CA ARG A 144 -11.60 -4.91 24.03
C ARG A 144 -10.27 -5.34 24.65
N ASN A 145 -10.28 -5.83 25.88
CA ASN A 145 -9.08 -6.34 26.55
C ASN A 145 -8.61 -7.66 25.93
N ALA A 146 -9.53 -8.53 25.50
CA ALA A 146 -9.21 -9.77 24.78
C ALA A 146 -8.64 -9.47 23.38
N GLU A 147 -9.29 -8.59 22.62
CA GLU A 147 -8.82 -8.10 21.31
C GLU A 147 -7.41 -7.50 21.41
N PHE A 148 -7.16 -6.65 22.41
CA PHE A 148 -5.85 -6.03 22.62
C PHE A 148 -4.76 -7.07 22.95
N ALA A 149 -5.08 -8.08 23.75
CA ALA A 149 -4.15 -9.16 24.07
C ALA A 149 -3.83 -10.05 22.85
N GLU A 150 -4.82 -10.29 21.97
CA GLU A 150 -4.60 -10.99 20.70
C GLU A 150 -3.74 -10.16 19.74
N LEU A 151 -4.05 -8.87 19.56
CA LEU A 151 -3.26 -7.96 18.73
C LEU A 151 -1.79 -7.88 19.19
N GLN A 152 -1.54 -7.76 20.49
CA GLN A 152 -0.17 -7.77 21.02
C GLN A 152 0.55 -9.10 20.73
N ARG A 153 -0.14 -10.24 20.89
CA ARG A 153 0.40 -11.57 20.54
C ARG A 153 0.74 -11.66 19.05
N LEU A 154 -0.11 -11.15 18.17
CA LEU A 154 0.12 -11.15 16.72
C LEU A 154 1.27 -10.23 16.34
N GLU A 155 1.33 -9.00 16.87
CA GLU A 155 2.45 -8.07 16.63
C GLU A 155 3.80 -8.66 17.06
N GLU A 156 3.86 -9.39 18.19
CA GLU A 156 5.07 -10.09 18.61
C GLU A 156 5.50 -11.22 17.67
N GLN A 157 4.56 -11.93 17.05
CA GLN A 157 4.88 -12.95 16.04
C GLN A 157 5.36 -12.29 14.75
N ASP A 158 4.66 -11.25 14.32
CA ASP A 158 4.96 -10.49 13.11
C ASP A 158 6.32 -9.80 13.20
N ARG A 159 6.70 -9.29 14.39
CA ARG A 159 8.03 -8.74 14.68
C ARG A 159 9.13 -9.80 14.49
N ARG A 160 8.97 -11.00 15.06
CA ARG A 160 9.94 -12.11 14.93
C ARG A 160 10.09 -12.56 13.48
N ILE A 161 8.96 -12.69 12.76
CA ILE A 161 8.95 -13.06 11.33
C ILE A 161 9.64 -11.99 10.48
N ARG A 162 9.42 -10.70 10.78
CA ARG A 162 10.05 -9.56 10.12
C ARG A 162 11.56 -9.56 10.34
N GLU A 163 12.01 -9.63 11.59
CA GLU A 163 13.43 -9.74 11.96
C GLU A 163 14.12 -10.91 11.24
N GLU A 164 13.51 -12.10 11.20
CA GLU A 164 14.09 -13.25 10.51
C GLU A 164 14.12 -13.07 8.98
N LYS A 165 13.04 -12.53 8.39
CA LYS A 165 12.94 -12.23 6.95
C LYS A 165 13.99 -11.21 6.52
N GLU A 166 14.31 -10.23 7.36
CA GLU A 166 15.38 -9.26 7.09
C GLU A 166 16.77 -9.90 7.22
N ARG A 167 17.01 -10.75 8.24
CA ARG A 167 18.28 -11.51 8.33
C ARG A 167 18.49 -12.40 7.10
N ARG A 168 17.49 -13.18 6.70
CA ARG A 168 17.53 -14.02 5.48
C ARG A 168 17.77 -13.16 4.22
N ARG A 169 17.17 -11.96 4.13
CA ARG A 169 17.39 -11.02 3.01
C ARG A 169 18.84 -10.55 2.94
N LEU A 170 19.43 -10.15 4.07
CA LEU A 170 20.84 -9.72 4.15
C LEU A 170 21.81 -10.85 3.81
N GLU A 171 21.61 -12.04 4.37
CA GLU A 171 22.39 -13.24 4.04
C GLU A 171 22.33 -13.57 2.54
N HIS A 172 21.16 -13.44 1.90
CA HIS A 172 20.99 -13.68 0.47
C HIS A 172 21.66 -12.60 -0.39
N LEU A 173 21.56 -11.32 0.00
CA LEU A 173 22.20 -10.21 -0.70
C LEU A 173 23.73 -10.33 -0.66
N GLU A 174 24.31 -10.75 0.47
CA GLU A 174 25.74 -11.08 0.54
C GLU A 174 26.13 -12.25 -0.37
N LYS A 175 25.33 -13.32 -0.40
CA LYS A 175 25.57 -14.49 -1.27
C LYS A 175 25.54 -14.08 -2.75
N LEU A 176 24.55 -13.30 -3.17
CA LEU A 176 24.47 -12.72 -4.52
C LEU A 176 25.65 -11.81 -4.85
N ARG A 177 26.09 -10.95 -3.92
CA ARG A 177 27.27 -10.10 -4.12
C ARG A 177 28.53 -10.94 -4.33
N LYS A 178 28.77 -11.92 -3.47
CA LYS A 178 29.92 -12.84 -3.56
C LYS A 178 29.89 -13.64 -4.87
N GLN A 179 28.71 -14.08 -5.33
CA GLN A 179 28.51 -14.73 -6.62
C GLN A 179 28.82 -13.82 -7.82
N LYS A 180 28.44 -12.54 -7.79
CA LYS A 180 28.82 -11.58 -8.85
C LYS A 180 30.33 -11.37 -8.89
N GLU A 181 30.94 -11.11 -7.72
CA GLU A 181 32.39 -10.93 -7.61
C GLU A 181 33.19 -12.18 -8.05
N THR A 182 32.66 -13.41 -7.88
CA THR A 182 33.31 -14.62 -8.42
C THR A 182 33.05 -14.81 -9.91
N ALA A 183 31.84 -14.53 -10.41
CA ALA A 183 31.52 -14.61 -11.83
C ALA A 183 32.37 -13.62 -12.66
N GLU A 184 32.54 -12.40 -12.18
CA GLU A 184 33.40 -11.37 -12.78
C GLU A 184 34.87 -11.83 -12.82
N LYS A 185 35.39 -12.41 -11.74
CA LYS A 185 36.77 -12.96 -11.67
C LYS A 185 36.96 -14.15 -12.63
N ILE A 186 35.96 -15.03 -12.75
CA ILE A 186 35.98 -16.17 -13.69
C ILE A 186 35.93 -15.68 -15.14
N ALA A 187 35.05 -14.72 -15.44
CA ALA A 187 34.94 -14.11 -16.78
C ALA A 187 36.23 -13.38 -17.18
N ALA A 188 36.81 -12.58 -16.27
CA ALA A 188 38.07 -11.88 -16.51
C ALA A 188 39.24 -12.87 -16.72
N ARG A 189 39.30 -13.95 -15.94
CA ARG A 189 40.27 -15.04 -16.14
C ARG A 189 40.10 -15.70 -17.51
N ALA A 190 38.88 -16.11 -17.87
CA ALA A 190 38.61 -16.76 -19.15
C ALA A 190 38.92 -15.86 -20.35
N PHE A 191 38.57 -14.57 -20.26
CA PHE A 191 38.92 -13.55 -21.25
C PHE A 191 40.44 -13.40 -21.38
N ALA A 192 41.16 -13.25 -20.27
CA ALA A 192 42.61 -13.12 -20.27
C ALA A 192 43.31 -14.37 -20.83
N GLN A 193 42.85 -15.57 -20.46
CA GLN A 193 43.39 -16.83 -20.99
C GLN A 193 43.21 -16.93 -22.51
N ARG A 194 42.02 -16.60 -23.03
CA ARG A 194 41.76 -16.60 -24.48
C ARG A 194 42.59 -15.54 -25.21
N TYR A 195 42.55 -14.29 -24.73
CA TYR A 195 43.29 -13.19 -25.34
C TYR A 195 44.79 -13.44 -25.37
N LEU A 196 45.36 -13.99 -24.30
CA LEU A 196 46.78 -14.32 -24.22
C LEU A 196 47.17 -15.53 -25.10
N ALA A 197 46.28 -16.51 -25.25
CA ALA A 197 46.49 -17.65 -26.15
C ALA A 197 46.52 -17.23 -27.64
N ASP A 198 45.72 -16.25 -28.03
CA ASP A 198 45.76 -15.68 -29.39
C ASP A 198 46.94 -14.69 -29.56
N LEU A 199 47.26 -13.89 -28.53
CA LEU A 199 48.29 -12.85 -28.58
C LEU A 199 49.73 -13.40 -28.57
N ILE A 200 50.04 -14.42 -27.76
CA ILE A 200 51.42 -14.94 -27.64
C ILE A 200 51.94 -15.44 -29.00
N PRO A 201 51.27 -16.35 -29.73
CA PRO A 201 51.73 -16.79 -31.05
C PRO A 201 51.83 -15.63 -32.05
N SER A 202 50.88 -14.68 -32.02
CA SER A 202 50.90 -13.53 -32.92
C SER A 202 52.12 -12.63 -32.71
N VAL A 203 52.49 -12.35 -31.45
CA VAL A 203 53.66 -11.54 -31.11
C VAL A 203 54.97 -12.31 -31.36
N PHE A 204 55.03 -13.59 -31.00
CA PHE A 204 56.23 -14.42 -31.25
C PHE A 204 56.51 -14.58 -32.75
N ASN A 205 55.48 -14.83 -33.57
CA ASN A 205 55.63 -14.88 -35.02
C ASN A 205 56.07 -13.53 -35.58
N ASN A 206 55.45 -12.42 -35.16
CA ASN A 206 55.86 -11.09 -35.64
C ASN A 206 57.31 -10.72 -35.24
N LEU A 207 57.77 -11.17 -34.07
CA LEU A 207 59.14 -10.95 -33.58
C LEU A 207 60.16 -11.88 -34.27
N HIS A 208 59.73 -13.06 -34.72
CA HIS A 208 60.49 -13.96 -35.58
C HIS A 208 60.61 -13.40 -37.01
N ASP A 209 59.48 -12.99 -37.62
CA ASP A 209 59.41 -12.42 -38.97
C ASP A 209 60.18 -11.10 -39.11
N SER A 210 60.38 -10.38 -38.00
CA SER A 210 61.23 -9.17 -37.93
C SER A 210 62.69 -9.44 -37.56
N GLY A 211 63.11 -10.70 -37.44
CA GLY A 211 64.51 -11.10 -37.28
C GLY A 211 65.11 -10.86 -35.90
N PHE A 212 64.30 -10.65 -34.86
CA PHE A 212 64.79 -10.52 -33.47
C PHE A 212 65.10 -11.87 -32.83
N PHE A 213 64.44 -12.95 -33.27
CA PHE A 213 64.88 -14.32 -33.00
C PHE A 213 65.79 -14.77 -34.15
N TYR A 214 67.03 -15.12 -33.81
CA TYR A 214 68.05 -15.65 -34.72
C TYR A 214 68.76 -16.81 -34.05
N ASP A 215 69.26 -17.78 -34.82
CA ASP A 215 70.15 -18.80 -34.29
C ASP A 215 71.54 -18.15 -34.02
N PRO A 216 72.09 -18.24 -32.79
CA PRO A 216 73.43 -17.71 -32.51
C PRO A 216 74.51 -18.37 -33.37
N VAL A 217 74.36 -19.63 -33.77
CA VAL A 217 75.32 -20.35 -34.61
C VAL A 217 75.32 -19.79 -36.03
N GLU A 218 74.14 -19.56 -36.62
CA GLU A 218 74.04 -18.90 -37.93
C GLU A 218 74.64 -17.49 -37.86
N ARG A 219 74.38 -16.75 -36.78
CA ARG A 219 74.87 -15.38 -36.62
C ARG A 219 76.39 -15.29 -36.39
N ASP A 220 76.98 -16.22 -35.65
CA ASP A 220 78.43 -16.32 -35.49
C ASP A 220 79.09 -16.77 -36.80
N ILE A 221 78.43 -17.62 -37.60
CA ILE A 221 78.89 -17.97 -38.95
C ILE A 221 78.89 -16.72 -39.86
N GLU A 222 77.79 -15.96 -39.90
CA GLU A 222 77.68 -14.73 -40.69
C GLU A 222 78.71 -13.66 -40.29
N THR A 223 78.92 -13.46 -38.98
CA THR A 223 79.64 -12.28 -38.46
C THR A 223 81.10 -12.54 -38.10
N VAL A 224 81.49 -13.80 -37.87
CA VAL A 224 82.87 -14.19 -37.51
C VAL A 224 83.48 -15.11 -38.57
N PHE A 225 82.82 -16.21 -38.92
CA PHE A 225 83.40 -17.22 -39.82
C PHE A 225 83.49 -16.74 -41.27
N LEU A 226 82.43 -16.17 -41.85
CA LEU A 226 82.45 -15.71 -43.24
C LEU A 226 83.46 -14.57 -43.47
N PRO A 227 83.58 -13.53 -42.62
CA PRO A 227 84.63 -12.52 -42.77
C PRO A 227 86.05 -13.11 -42.64
N TRP A 228 86.27 -14.03 -41.70
CA TRP A 228 87.56 -14.71 -41.57
C TRP A 228 87.90 -15.54 -42.82
N LEU A 229 86.97 -16.37 -43.30
CA LEU A 229 87.15 -17.19 -44.49
C LEU A 229 87.42 -16.32 -45.73
N MET A 230 86.69 -15.22 -45.89
CA MET A 230 86.92 -14.27 -46.99
C MET A 230 88.30 -13.61 -46.90
N SER A 231 88.81 -13.34 -45.69
CA SER A 231 90.16 -12.79 -45.50
C SER A 231 91.29 -13.79 -45.83
N GLU A 232 91.14 -15.08 -45.51
CA GLU A 232 92.10 -16.12 -45.90
C GLU A 232 92.02 -16.43 -47.42
N VAL A 233 90.82 -16.38 -48.00
CA VAL A 233 90.65 -16.43 -49.47
C VAL A 233 91.32 -15.24 -50.15
N GLU A 234 91.24 -14.04 -49.55
CA GLU A 234 91.98 -12.88 -50.05
C GLU A 234 93.50 -13.04 -49.87
N GLU A 235 94.00 -13.48 -48.71
CA GLU A 235 95.45 -13.66 -48.51
C GLU A 235 96.02 -14.74 -49.45
N THR A 236 95.31 -15.86 -49.65
CA THR A 236 95.71 -16.88 -50.64
C THR A 236 95.62 -16.41 -52.09
N LEU A 237 94.71 -15.48 -52.41
CA LEU A 237 94.65 -14.82 -53.71
C LEU A 237 95.81 -13.81 -53.88
N GLN A 238 96.12 -13.02 -52.85
CA GLN A 238 97.26 -12.09 -52.84
C GLN A 238 98.59 -12.86 -52.97
N LYS A 239 98.78 -13.99 -52.26
CA LYS A 239 99.92 -14.91 -52.42
C LYS A 239 100.03 -15.41 -53.88
N LYS A 240 98.92 -15.77 -54.53
CA LYS A 240 98.89 -16.18 -55.96
C LYS A 240 99.18 -15.03 -56.93
N ILE A 241 98.72 -13.81 -56.64
CA ILE A 241 99.01 -12.61 -57.43
C ILE A 241 100.50 -12.24 -57.30
N LEU A 242 101.05 -12.26 -56.08
CA LEU A 242 102.48 -12.03 -55.83
C LEU A 242 103.36 -13.08 -56.51
N GLY A 243 102.99 -14.37 -56.43
CA GLY A 243 103.68 -15.43 -57.15
C GLY A 243 103.69 -15.22 -58.67
N ARG A 244 102.57 -14.71 -59.24
CA ARG A 244 102.49 -14.33 -60.67
C ARG A 244 103.35 -13.12 -61.00
N THR A 245 103.31 -12.04 -60.23
CA THR A 245 104.12 -10.84 -60.52
C THR A 245 105.62 -11.07 -60.30
N MET A 246 106.00 -11.93 -59.35
CA MET A 246 107.38 -12.41 -59.21
C MET A 246 107.81 -13.30 -60.39
N LEU A 247 106.94 -14.19 -60.88
CA LEU A 247 107.23 -14.99 -62.06
C LEU A 247 107.37 -14.11 -63.32
N ASP A 248 106.47 -13.15 -63.52
CA ASP A 248 106.53 -12.18 -64.62
C ASP A 248 107.80 -11.32 -64.56
N SER A 249 108.25 -10.91 -63.37
CA SER A 249 109.50 -10.15 -63.22
C SER A 249 110.73 -11.03 -63.47
N LEU A 250 110.72 -12.29 -63.05
CA LEU A 250 111.77 -13.27 -63.35
C LEU A 250 111.86 -13.53 -64.86
N ILE A 251 110.72 -13.69 -65.54
CA ILE A 251 110.64 -13.83 -67.00
C ILE A 251 111.22 -12.60 -67.69
N ARG A 252 110.89 -11.37 -67.25
CA ARG A 252 111.50 -10.14 -67.79
C ARG A 252 113.01 -10.14 -67.62
N VAL A 253 113.53 -10.41 -66.43
CA VAL A 253 114.98 -10.43 -66.15
C VAL A 253 115.71 -11.52 -66.97
N VAL A 254 115.09 -12.68 -67.21
CA VAL A 254 115.66 -13.73 -68.07
C VAL A 254 115.65 -13.30 -69.55
N VAL A 255 114.60 -12.63 -70.01
CA VAL A 255 114.53 -12.07 -71.38
C VAL A 255 115.55 -10.94 -71.57
N GLU A 256 115.68 -10.03 -70.60
CA GLU A 256 116.68 -8.95 -70.61
C GLU A 256 118.11 -9.51 -70.64
N LYS A 257 118.43 -10.48 -69.77
CA LYS A 257 119.74 -11.15 -69.80
C LYS A 257 120.05 -11.81 -71.14
N ARG A 258 119.10 -12.57 -71.71
CA ARG A 258 119.30 -13.15 -73.05
C ARG A 258 119.42 -12.11 -74.16
N LEU A 259 118.78 -10.95 -74.02
CA LEU A 259 118.87 -9.86 -74.97
C LEU A 259 120.24 -9.15 -74.89
N ASP A 260 120.83 -9.04 -73.70
CA ASP A 260 122.18 -8.50 -73.50
C ASP A 260 123.30 -9.51 -73.80
N GLU A 261 123.07 -10.81 -73.58
CA GLU A 261 123.91 -11.91 -74.12
C GLU A 261 123.95 -11.84 -75.66
N PHE A 262 122.79 -11.70 -76.31
CA PHE A 262 122.68 -11.58 -77.77
C PHE A 262 123.33 -10.29 -78.34
N ARG A 263 123.54 -9.27 -77.49
CA ARG A 263 124.24 -8.02 -77.87
C ARG A 263 125.78 -8.13 -77.85
N HIS A 264 126.36 -9.14 -77.20
CA HIS A 264 127.81 -9.19 -76.93
C HIS A 264 128.54 -10.38 -77.59
N SER A 265 128.57 -10.36 -78.92
CA SER A 265 129.49 -11.09 -79.83
C SER A 265 129.44 -12.64 -79.92
N PRO A 266 129.28 -13.19 -81.13
CA PRO A 266 129.63 -14.59 -81.47
C PRO A 266 131.12 -14.70 -81.95
N PRO A 267 131.62 -15.85 -82.45
CA PRO A 267 131.43 -17.26 -82.04
C PRO A 267 132.75 -18.07 -81.95
N SER A 268 132.70 -19.29 -81.38
CA SER A 268 133.40 -20.56 -81.76
C SER A 268 133.32 -21.55 -80.57
N ASP A 269 132.75 -22.76 -80.68
CA ASP A 269 133.25 -23.98 -81.37
C ASP A 269 134.53 -24.55 -80.70
N GLN A 270 134.69 -25.83 -80.32
CA GLN A 270 133.95 -27.14 -80.42
C GLN A 270 134.56 -28.07 -79.30
N LYS A 271 134.21 -29.33 -78.93
CA LYS A 271 133.31 -30.49 -79.23
C LYS A 271 133.52 -31.52 -78.06
N GLU A 272 132.77 -32.60 -77.74
CA GLU A 272 131.40 -33.11 -77.98
C GLU A 272 131.14 -34.38 -77.09
N ALA A 273 129.88 -34.63 -76.67
CA ALA A 273 129.13 -35.93 -76.58
C ALA A 273 129.70 -37.24 -75.92
N PRO A 274 128.85 -38.25 -75.60
CA PRO A 274 127.49 -38.22 -75.01
C PRO A 274 127.17 -39.31 -73.93
N ALA A 275 126.00 -39.18 -73.28
CA ALA A 275 125.05 -40.21 -72.76
C ALA A 275 125.52 -41.43 -71.91
N GLU A 276 124.91 -41.61 -70.73
CA GLU A 276 123.77 -42.54 -70.48
C GLU A 276 123.16 -42.34 -69.06
N GLU A 277 122.07 -43.06 -68.71
CA GLU A 277 121.32 -42.93 -67.44
C GLU A 277 121.99 -43.68 -66.26
N PRO A 278 121.53 -43.48 -65.00
CA PRO A 278 120.47 -44.37 -64.49
C PRO A 278 119.44 -43.72 -63.53
N GLY A 279 118.24 -44.31 -63.45
CA GLY A 279 117.31 -44.13 -62.33
C GLY A 279 117.73 -44.90 -61.05
N ALA A 280 117.19 -44.53 -59.89
CA ALA A 280 117.62 -45.06 -58.59
C ALA A 280 116.48 -45.21 -57.56
N THR A 281 116.73 -46.07 -56.55
CA THR A 281 115.93 -46.35 -55.32
C THR A 281 114.51 -46.91 -55.54
N ASP A 282 114.07 -48.06 -55.03
CA ASP A 282 114.41 -48.87 -53.82
C ASP A 282 113.84 -48.31 -52.50
N GLY A 283 113.32 -49.21 -51.64
CA GLY A 283 112.71 -48.89 -50.34
C GLY A 283 111.21 -49.21 -50.20
N ALA A 284 110.87 -50.32 -49.55
CA ALA A 284 109.60 -50.55 -48.85
C ALA A 284 109.75 -50.15 -47.36
N PRO A 285 108.70 -50.08 -46.49
CA PRO A 285 107.96 -51.29 -46.06
C PRO A 285 106.47 -51.14 -45.68
N GLU A 286 105.82 -52.31 -45.60
CA GLU A 286 104.79 -52.80 -44.64
C GLU A 286 103.55 -51.99 -44.17
N VAL A 287 102.48 -52.76 -43.94
CA VAL A 287 101.21 -52.36 -43.31
C VAL A 287 101.09 -53.01 -41.93
N SER A 288 100.93 -52.19 -40.89
CA SER A 288 100.41 -52.52 -39.55
C SER A 288 100.03 -51.20 -38.85
N GLY A 289 99.09 -51.15 -37.89
CA GLY A 289 98.13 -52.17 -37.45
C GLY A 289 97.34 -51.69 -36.21
N GLU A 290 96.06 -52.05 -36.13
CA GLU A 290 95.19 -52.03 -34.93
C GLU A 290 94.81 -50.66 -34.30
N ALA A 291 93.93 -50.72 -33.29
CA ALA A 291 93.32 -49.67 -32.46
C ALA A 291 92.26 -48.74 -33.13
N ASP A 292 91.05 -48.57 -32.58
CA ASP A 292 90.39 -49.36 -31.51
C ASP A 292 88.85 -49.29 -31.61
N ALA A 293 88.16 -50.06 -30.76
CA ALA A 293 86.73 -50.36 -30.76
C ALA A 293 85.77 -49.17 -30.69
N ALA A 294 84.56 -49.42 -31.21
CA ALA A 294 83.34 -48.72 -30.83
C ALA A 294 82.32 -49.72 -30.25
N ASP A 295 81.59 -49.25 -29.24
CA ASP A 295 80.22 -49.64 -28.84
C ASP A 295 79.96 -51.06 -28.27
N GLU A 296 79.81 -51.11 -26.93
CA GLU A 296 78.96 -52.01 -26.12
C GLU A 296 79.06 -51.55 -24.63
N PRO A 297 78.22 -51.98 -23.65
CA PRO A 297 77.07 -52.91 -23.72
C PRO A 297 75.82 -52.49 -22.88
N VAL A 298 74.84 -53.42 -22.75
CA VAL A 298 74.02 -53.69 -21.53
C VAL A 298 72.94 -52.64 -21.12
N ALA A 299 71.71 -53.01 -20.71
CA ALA A 299 71.01 -54.31 -20.78
C ALA A 299 69.48 -54.14 -20.64
N GLU A 300 68.80 -55.27 -20.84
CA GLU A 300 67.41 -55.59 -20.51
C GLU A 300 67.08 -55.42 -19.01
N GLU A 301 65.81 -55.17 -18.69
CA GLU A 301 65.00 -56.10 -17.88
C GLU A 301 63.50 -55.73 -17.96
N GLU A 302 62.64 -56.74 -18.15
CA GLU A 302 61.20 -56.65 -17.86
C GLU A 302 60.96 -57.31 -16.49
N GLU A 303 60.08 -56.75 -15.64
CA GLU A 303 58.92 -57.54 -15.20
C GLU A 303 57.79 -56.70 -14.56
N THR A 304 56.68 -57.40 -14.34
CA THR A 304 55.37 -57.00 -13.82
C THR A 304 55.34 -56.49 -12.37
N ASP A 305 54.30 -55.73 -12.00
CA ASP A 305 53.25 -56.30 -11.11
C ASP A 305 51.88 -55.58 -11.23
N GLN A 306 50.87 -56.10 -10.51
CA GLN A 306 49.43 -55.88 -10.67
C GLN A 306 48.78 -54.96 -9.59
N PRO A 307 47.48 -54.58 -9.75
CA PRO A 307 46.83 -53.57 -8.90
C PRO A 307 46.19 -54.10 -7.61
N VAL A 308 45.81 -53.17 -6.73
CA VAL A 308 45.08 -53.33 -5.47
C VAL A 308 43.82 -52.43 -5.62
N ALA A 309 42.57 -52.94 -5.59
CA ALA A 309 41.78 -53.40 -4.43
C ALA A 309 41.55 -52.28 -3.37
N GLU A 310 40.40 -52.11 -2.71
CA GLU A 310 39.07 -52.75 -2.68
C GLU A 310 38.02 -51.61 -2.49
N GLU A 311 36.69 -51.73 -2.33
CA GLU A 311 35.82 -52.77 -1.76
C GLU A 311 34.35 -52.57 -2.27
N GLN A 312 33.41 -53.48 -1.95
CA GLN A 312 31.95 -53.41 -2.26
C GLN A 312 31.15 -53.93 -1.03
N PRO A 313 29.86 -54.35 -1.08
CA PRO A 313 28.66 -54.00 -1.88
C PRO A 313 27.42 -53.71 -0.95
N THR A 314 26.19 -53.90 -1.46
CA THR A 314 24.91 -54.19 -0.73
C THR A 314 24.17 -53.04 0.03
N ASP A 315 22.83 -53.01 0.15
CA ASP A 315 21.74 -53.45 -0.76
C ASP A 315 20.35 -52.88 -0.28
N PHE A 316 19.27 -53.16 -1.03
CA PHE A 316 17.84 -53.25 -0.61
C PHE A 316 17.04 -52.01 -0.09
N THR A 317 16.25 -51.42 -1.01
CA THR A 317 14.79 -51.13 -0.89
C THR A 317 14.19 -50.08 0.08
N SER A 318 12.96 -49.68 -0.27
CA SER A 318 12.01 -48.78 0.42
C SER A 318 12.34 -47.27 0.35
N SER A 319 11.37 -46.35 0.30
CA SER A 319 9.90 -46.50 0.23
C SER A 319 9.30 -45.49 -0.77
N GLN A 320 8.18 -45.86 -1.39
CA GLN A 320 7.26 -44.87 -1.96
C GLN A 320 6.44 -44.28 -0.82
N LEU A 321 6.38 -42.96 -0.72
CA LEU A 321 5.32 -42.26 -0.01
C LEU A 321 4.73 -41.21 -0.95
N GLU A 322 3.41 -41.16 -0.97
CA GLU A 322 2.62 -40.20 -1.73
C GLU A 322 2.57 -38.87 -0.96
N GLU A 323 2.71 -37.74 -1.64
CA GLU A 323 2.15 -36.49 -1.16
C GLU A 323 1.45 -35.79 -2.33
N GLN A 324 0.16 -35.48 -2.13
CA GLN A 324 -0.74 -35.09 -3.21
C GLN A 324 -0.81 -33.56 -3.32
N GLY A 325 -0.30 -33.02 -4.43
CA GLY A 325 -0.45 -31.61 -4.76
C GLY A 325 -1.90 -31.26 -5.11
N GLN A 326 -2.73 -30.94 -4.12
CA GLN A 326 -4.04 -30.35 -4.36
C GLN A 326 -3.91 -28.85 -4.63
N GLU A 327 -3.97 -28.44 -5.89
CA GLU A 327 -4.16 -27.04 -6.26
C GLU A 327 -5.60 -26.59 -5.92
N ALA A 328 -5.78 -26.11 -4.69
CA ALA A 328 -7.03 -25.48 -4.27
C ALA A 328 -7.13 -24.07 -4.88
N THR A 329 -7.81 -23.96 -6.02
CA THR A 329 -8.28 -22.67 -6.54
C THR A 329 -9.36 -22.12 -5.61
N ALA A 330 -8.99 -21.19 -4.73
CA ALA A 330 -9.94 -20.44 -3.92
C ALA A 330 -10.41 -19.21 -4.70
N ASP A 331 -11.72 -19.08 -4.88
CA ASP A 331 -12.33 -17.96 -5.58
C ASP A 331 -12.09 -16.63 -4.85
N LEU A 332 -11.93 -15.55 -5.63
CA LEU A 332 -11.75 -14.20 -5.13
C LEU A 332 -12.90 -13.33 -5.66
N GLU A 333 -14.10 -13.63 -5.15
CA GLU A 333 -15.27 -12.77 -5.35
C GLU A 333 -15.06 -11.43 -4.63
N THR A 334 -15.19 -10.33 -5.37
CA THR A 334 -15.11 -8.97 -4.85
C THR A 334 -16.49 -8.33 -4.81
N GLU A 335 -16.92 -7.91 -3.63
CA GLU A 335 -17.90 -6.81 -3.46
C GLU A 335 -17.17 -5.45 -3.44
#